data_AF-A0A933FS23-F1
#
_entry.id   AF-A0A933FS23-F1
#
_cell.length_a   1.000
_cell.length_b   1.000
_cell.length_c   1.000
_cell.angle_alpha   90.00
_cell.angle_beta   90.00
_cell.angle_gamma   90.00
#
_symmetry.space_group_name_H-M   'P 1'
#
loop_
_entity.id
_entity.type
_entity.pdbx_description
1 polymer ?
#
loop_
_entity_poly.entity_id
_entity_poly.type
_entity_poly.pdbx_seq_one_letter_code
_entity_poly.pdbx_strand_id
1 'polypeptide(L)'
;MKWENLNLHLENLLPGLVTLPLLLRLFGHSLQVSEFDSSSWLISSELVRVGIAIAASYLIGIVAVIVSRIVIDFASGLLPRPLSLCFSRRRPPGPWREMSTQFNTAVGAALANAPEAIKNEVLKRRERSRLLRTCFVPVVLAVWILTEGQEKWVRLALEFASFVIIVVLYAYTEVMI
;
A
#
# COMPACT_ATOMS: atom_id res chain seq x y z
N MET A 1 15.23 16.97 14.89
CA MET A 1 14.69 15.70 14.32
C MET A 1 13.65 16.08 13.28
N LYS A 2 13.83 15.72 12.01
CA LYS A 2 12.95 16.17 10.91
C LYS A 2 11.64 15.37 10.94
N TRP A 3 10.50 16.07 10.99
CA TRP A 3 9.15 15.47 10.96
C TRP A 3 8.93 14.50 9.80
N GLU A 4 9.64 14.70 8.68
CA GLU A 4 9.63 13.84 7.50
C GLU A 4 10.05 12.39 7.78
N ASN A 5 11.04 12.18 8.65
CA ASN A 5 11.51 10.84 8.99
C ASN A 5 10.49 10.09 9.86
N LEU A 6 9.76 10.82 10.70
CA LEU A 6 8.73 10.24 11.57
C LEU A 6 7.53 9.77 10.74
N ASN A 7 7.20 10.52 9.68
CA ASN A 7 6.13 10.16 8.74
C ASN A 7 6.44 8.83 8.02
N LEU A 8 7.68 8.62 7.58
CA LEU A 8 8.10 7.35 6.95
C LEU A 8 7.96 6.15 7.88
N HIS A 9 8.27 6.30 9.17
CA HIS A 9 8.10 5.22 10.14
C HIS A 9 6.62 4.91 10.41
N LEU A 10 5.78 5.94 10.55
CA LEU A 10 4.33 5.77 10.71
C LEU A 10 3.68 5.12 9.49
N GLU A 11 4.11 5.50 8.28
CA GLU A 11 3.61 4.94 7.02
C GLU A 11 3.88 3.44 6.87
N ASN A 12 4.95 2.93 7.49
CA ASN A 12 5.25 1.49 7.50
C ASN A 12 4.62 0.77 8.70
N LEU A 13 4.50 1.45 9.84
CA LEU A 13 3.96 0.86 11.06
C LEU A 13 2.44 0.64 10.96
N LEU A 14 1.68 1.61 10.45
CA LEU A 14 0.22 1.51 10.31
C LEU A 14 -0.24 0.30 9.49
N PRO A 15 0.23 0.08 8.25
CA PRO A 15 -0.17 -1.11 7.49
C PRO A 15 0.30 -2.38 8.21
N GLY A 16 1.45 -2.36 8.87
CA GLY A 16 1.94 -3.46 9.70
C GLY A 16 1.00 -3.85 10.83
N LEU A 17 0.53 -2.86 11.60
CA LEU A 17 -0.40 -3.04 12.72
C LEU A 17 -1.76 -3.58 12.27
N VAL A 18 -2.19 -3.25 11.05
CA VAL A 18 -3.43 -3.80 10.47
C VAL A 18 -3.20 -5.18 9.85
N THR A 19 -2.07 -5.39 9.18
CA THR A 19 -1.76 -6.63 8.46
C THR A 19 -1.47 -7.79 9.42
N LEU A 20 -0.74 -7.53 10.51
CA LEU A 20 -0.39 -8.57 11.51
C LEU A 20 -1.61 -9.31 12.07
N PRO A 21 -2.66 -8.67 12.62
CA PRO A 21 -3.84 -9.37 13.12
C PRO A 21 -4.62 -10.11 12.02
N LEU A 22 -4.66 -9.59 10.79
CA LEU A 22 -5.28 -10.28 9.65
C LEU A 22 -4.51 -11.56 9.29
N LEU A 23 -3.17 -11.51 9.27
CA LEU A 23 -2.33 -12.69 9.08
C LEU A 23 -2.50 -13.69 10.23
N LEU A 24 -2.54 -13.23 11.48
CA LEU A 24 -2.81 -14.09 12.64
C LEU A 24 -4.18 -14.75 12.56
N ARG A 25 -5.22 -14.08 12.04
CA ARG A 25 -6.53 -14.71 11.82
C ARG A 25 -6.47 -15.80 10.75
N LEU A 26 -5.77 -15.55 9.65
CA LEU A 26 -5.65 -16.49 8.53
C LEU A 26 -4.78 -17.71 8.87
N PHE A 27 -3.63 -17.48 9.48
CA PHE A 27 -2.65 -18.52 9.79
C PHE A 27 -2.80 -19.09 11.20
N GLY A 28 -3.50 -18.40 12.11
CA GLY A 28 -3.75 -18.89 13.47
C GLY A 28 -4.65 -20.12 13.52
N HIS A 29 -5.45 -20.39 12.49
CA HIS A 29 -6.13 -21.68 12.35
C HIS A 29 -5.16 -22.84 12.04
N SER A 30 -3.98 -22.56 11.46
CA SER A 30 -2.93 -23.54 11.15
C SER A 30 -1.82 -23.63 12.21
N LEU A 31 -1.59 -22.53 12.93
CA LEU A 31 -0.73 -22.46 14.09
C LEU A 31 -1.62 -22.62 15.32
N GLN A 32 -1.95 -23.86 15.70
CA GLN A 32 -2.26 -24.15 17.10
C GLN A 32 -1.02 -23.75 17.91
N VAL A 33 -0.99 -22.49 18.35
CA VAL A 33 -0.02 -21.99 19.31
C VAL A 33 -0.28 -22.79 20.57
N SER A 34 0.53 -23.84 20.74
CA SER A 34 0.65 -24.64 21.95
C SER A 34 0.56 -23.70 23.15
N GLU A 35 -0.37 -23.98 24.06
CA GLU A 35 -0.62 -23.22 25.28
C GLU A 35 0.71 -22.85 25.95
N PHE A 36 1.10 -21.58 25.79
CA PHE A 36 2.32 -21.08 26.40
C PHE A 36 1.95 -20.67 27.83
N ASP A 37 2.22 -21.59 28.75
CA ASP A 37 1.90 -21.57 30.17
C ASP A 37 2.14 -20.18 30.81
N SER A 38 1.04 -19.53 31.18
CA SER A 38 0.92 -18.09 31.40
C SER A 38 0.93 -17.71 32.88
N SER A 39 1.85 -18.25 33.69
CA SER A 39 1.70 -18.18 35.14
C SER A 39 2.87 -17.64 35.97
N SER A 40 3.96 -17.07 35.42
CA SER A 40 5.01 -16.57 36.33
C SER A 40 5.69 -15.21 36.11
N TRP A 41 5.72 -14.52 34.95
CA TRP A 41 6.63 -13.35 34.75
C TRP A 41 5.92 -12.04 34.34
N LEU A 42 4.84 -11.70 35.04
CA LEU A 42 3.69 -10.89 34.58
C LEU A 42 3.86 -9.37 34.35
N ILE A 43 5.04 -8.76 34.44
CA ILE A 43 5.19 -7.31 34.11
C ILE A 43 6.35 -7.03 33.14
N SER A 44 7.44 -7.82 33.20
CA SER A 44 8.52 -7.73 32.21
C SER A 44 8.19 -8.44 30.89
N SER A 45 7.37 -9.51 30.93
CA SER A 45 7.01 -10.29 29.75
C SER A 45 6.03 -9.59 28.81
N GLU A 46 5.09 -8.79 29.34
CA GLU A 46 4.10 -8.08 28.51
C GLU A 46 4.74 -6.97 27.69
N LEU A 47 5.66 -6.19 28.28
CA LEU A 47 6.42 -5.18 27.52
C LEU A 47 7.28 -5.81 26.41
N VAL A 48 7.88 -6.96 26.69
CA VAL A 48 8.67 -7.69 25.69
C VAL A 48 7.77 -8.25 24.60
N ARG A 49 6.61 -8.82 24.93
CA ARG A 49 5.62 -9.33 23.95
C ARG A 49 5.07 -8.20 23.08
N VAL A 50 4.70 -7.07 23.68
CA VAL A 50 4.26 -5.88 22.95
C VAL A 50 5.39 -5.36 22.07
N GLY A 51 6.63 -5.30 22.58
CA GLY A 51 7.80 -4.91 21.80
C GLY A 51 8.05 -5.82 20.59
N ILE A 52 7.96 -7.13 20.77
CA ILE A 52 8.07 -8.12 19.69
C ILE A 52 6.93 -7.96 18.69
N ALA A 53 5.69 -7.78 19.16
CA ALA A 53 4.54 -7.57 18.29
C ALA A 53 4.67 -6.29 17.46
N ILE A 54 5.12 -5.19 18.07
CA ILE A 54 5.41 -3.92 17.37
C ILE A 54 6.53 -4.14 16.35
N ALA A 55 7.64 -4.79 16.72
CA ALA A 55 8.73 -5.08 15.79
C ALA A 55 8.29 -5.96 14.62
N ALA A 56 7.52 -7.03 14.90
CA ALA A 56 6.98 -7.92 13.88
C ALA A 56 6.00 -7.20 12.96
N SER A 57 5.08 -6.40 13.51
CA SER A 57 4.16 -5.57 12.73
C SER A 57 4.92 -4.60 11.81
N TYR A 58 5.97 -3.95 12.30
CA TYR A 58 6.79 -3.05 11.50
C TYR A 58 7.48 -3.79 10.34
N LEU A 59 8.07 -4.97 10.59
CA LEU A 59 8.68 -5.80 9.56
C LEU A 59 7.65 -6.26 8.51
N ILE A 60 6.49 -6.74 8.94
CA ILE A 60 5.39 -7.14 8.07
C ILE A 60 4.91 -5.93 7.25
N GLY A 61 4.80 -4.76 7.88
CA GLY A 61 4.44 -3.51 7.23
C GLY A 61 5.41 -3.16 6.11
N ILE A 62 6.72 -3.23 6.35
CA ILE A 62 7.74 -3.00 5.31
C ILE A 62 7.56 -3.97 4.14
N VAL A 63 7.42 -5.27 4.42
CA VAL A 63 7.22 -6.28 3.38
C VAL A 63 5.95 -6.00 2.59
N ALA A 64 4.83 -5.72 3.27
CA ALA A 64 3.56 -5.38 2.66
C ALA A 64 3.68 -4.15 1.75
N VAL A 65 4.38 -3.10 2.18
CA VAL A 65 4.62 -1.88 1.40
C VAL A 65 5.45 -2.19 0.15
N ILE A 66 6.52 -2.98 0.27
CA ILE A 66 7.37 -3.36 -0.87
C ILE A 66 6.57 -4.16 -1.90
N VAL A 67 5.84 -5.18 -1.44
CA VAL A 67 5.02 -6.03 -2.32
C VAL A 67 3.94 -5.20 -3.01
N SER A 68 3.20 -4.38 -2.24
CA SER A 68 2.16 -3.51 -2.79
C SER A 68 2.72 -2.55 -3.84
N ARG A 69 3.91 -1.99 -3.58
CA ARG A 69 4.59 -1.11 -4.52
C ARG A 69 4.90 -1.82 -5.83
N ILE A 70 5.51 -3.00 -5.78
CA ILE A 70 5.88 -3.75 -7.00
C ILE A 70 4.63 -4.06 -7.82
N VAL A 71 3.58 -4.56 -7.16
CA VAL A 71 2.34 -4.98 -7.82
C VAL A 71 1.58 -3.78 -8.41
N ILE A 72 1.38 -2.71 -7.64
CA ILE A 72 0.60 -1.55 -8.08
C ILE A 72 1.37 -0.71 -9.10
N ASP A 73 2.67 -0.46 -8.88
CA ASP A 73 3.48 0.32 -9.83
C ASP A 73 3.55 -0.41 -11.19
N PHE A 74 3.68 -1.74 -11.18
CA PHE A 74 3.66 -2.55 -12.40
C PHE A 74 2.28 -2.53 -13.08
N ALA A 75 1.21 -2.82 -12.34
CA ALA A 75 -0.15 -2.89 -12.90
C ALA A 75 -0.64 -1.53 -13.42
N SER A 76 -0.38 -0.45 -12.68
CA SER A 76 -0.76 0.91 -13.07
C SER A 76 0.00 1.38 -14.32
N GLY A 77 1.25 0.94 -14.51
CA GLY A 77 2.06 1.27 -15.68
C GLY A 77 1.56 0.65 -16.99
N LEU A 78 0.88 -0.50 -16.93
CA LEU A 78 0.44 -1.22 -18.13
C LEU A 78 -0.74 -0.54 -18.85
N LEU A 79 -1.77 -0.16 -18.10
CA LEU A 79 -3.05 0.28 -18.68
C LEU A 79 -3.64 1.53 -18.02
N PRO A 80 -3.84 1.56 -16.69
CA PRO A 80 -4.63 2.61 -16.03
C PRO A 80 -4.00 4.00 -16.13
N ARG A 81 -2.69 4.11 -15.92
CA ARG A 81 -1.95 5.37 -15.97
C ARG A 81 -1.87 5.96 -17.39
N PRO A 82 -1.50 5.20 -18.43
CA PRO A 82 -1.55 5.74 -19.78
C PRO A 82 -2.98 6.01 -20.27
N LEU A 83 -4.00 5.26 -19.82
CA LEU A 83 -5.41 5.58 -20.06
C LEU A 83 -5.77 6.94 -19.46
N SER A 84 -5.51 7.15 -18.17
CA SER A 84 -5.83 8.42 -17.51
C SER A 84 -5.07 9.60 -18.12
N LEU A 85 -3.84 9.39 -18.59
CA LEU A 85 -3.07 10.42 -19.31
C LEU A 85 -3.68 10.77 -20.68
N CYS A 86 -4.30 9.82 -21.38
CA CYS A 86 -5.00 10.09 -22.63
C CYS A 86 -6.24 10.96 -22.44
N PHE A 87 -6.92 10.84 -21.30
CA PHE A 87 -8.08 11.65 -20.94
C PHE A 87 -7.71 12.97 -20.24
N SER A 88 -6.43 13.17 -19.89
CA SER A 88 -5.96 14.41 -19.29
C SER A 88 -5.86 15.53 -20.33
N ARG A 89 -6.18 16.77 -19.91
CA ARG A 89 -6.01 17.98 -20.74
C ARG A 89 -4.57 18.19 -21.21
N ARG A 90 -3.59 17.61 -20.50
CA ARG A 90 -2.16 17.70 -20.81
C ARG A 90 -1.61 16.36 -21.27
N ARG A 91 -2.18 15.83 -22.35
CA ARG A 91 -1.74 14.56 -22.94
C ARG A 91 -0.28 14.68 -23.41
N PRO A 92 0.62 13.77 -22.99
CA PRO A 92 1.97 13.70 -23.54
C PRO A 92 1.93 13.32 -25.02
N PRO A 93 2.72 13.97 -25.89
CA PRO A 93 2.84 13.56 -27.29
C PRO A 93 3.64 12.26 -27.41
N GLY A 94 3.16 11.31 -28.21
CA GLY A 94 3.90 10.08 -28.53
C GLY A 94 3.10 8.78 -28.36
N PRO A 95 3.76 7.62 -28.58
CA PRO A 95 3.15 6.31 -28.45
C PRO A 95 2.83 5.97 -26.99
N TRP A 96 1.81 5.13 -26.79
CA TRP A 96 1.32 4.70 -25.47
C TRP A 96 2.42 4.26 -24.49
N ARG A 97 3.39 3.50 -25.00
CA ARG A 97 4.50 2.94 -24.21
C ARG A 97 5.42 4.01 -23.61
N GLU A 98 5.48 5.19 -24.22
CA GLU A 98 6.36 6.29 -23.80
C GLU A 98 5.64 7.32 -22.93
N MET A 99 4.31 7.30 -22.87
CA MET A 99 3.55 8.27 -22.07
C MET A 99 3.90 8.19 -20.58
N SER A 100 4.07 6.98 -20.04
CA SER A 100 4.42 6.81 -18.62
C SER A 100 5.83 7.29 -18.32
N THR A 101 6.79 7.09 -19.23
CA THR A 101 8.17 7.53 -19.02
C THR A 101 8.26 9.05 -19.11
N GLN A 102 7.63 9.66 -20.11
CA GLN A 102 7.54 11.11 -20.25
C GLN A 102 6.87 11.77 -19.04
N PHE A 103 5.78 11.17 -18.51
CA PHE A 103 5.14 11.65 -17.30
C PHE A 103 6.09 11.63 -16.10
N ASN A 104 6.81 10.52 -15.89
CA ASN A 104 7.77 10.40 -14.77
C ASN A 104 8.88 11.45 -14.87
N THR A 105 9.39 11.70 -16.07
CA THR A 105 10.39 12.76 -16.33
C THR A 105 9.84 14.14 -16.04
N ALA A 106 8.61 14.43 -16.47
CA ALA A 106 7.93 15.71 -16.21
C ALA A 106 7.70 15.95 -14.71
N VAL A 107 7.30 14.91 -13.97
CA VAL A 107 7.17 14.97 -12.51
C VAL A 107 8.53 15.23 -11.84
N GLY A 108 9.59 14.58 -12.32
CA GLY A 108 10.96 14.83 -11.84
C GLY A 108 11.41 16.27 -12.07
N ALA A 109 11.20 16.79 -13.27
CA ALA A 109 11.51 18.17 -13.62
C ALA A 109 10.70 19.18 -12.79
N ALA A 110 9.41 18.90 -12.53
CA ALA A 110 8.57 19.74 -11.69
C ALA A 110 9.11 19.84 -10.25
N LEU A 111 9.56 18.73 -9.67
CA LEU A 111 10.14 18.73 -8.31
C LEU A 111 11.49 19.45 -8.22
N ALA A 112 12.27 19.47 -9.29
CA ALA A 112 13.54 20.20 -9.33
C ALA A 112 13.32 21.71 -9.49
N ASN A 113 12.54 22.12 -10.50
CA ASN A 113 12.61 23.48 -11.03
C ASN A 113 11.28 24.26 -10.97
N ALA A 114 10.15 23.65 -10.58
CA ALA A 114 8.87 24.36 -10.59
C ALA A 114 8.71 25.33 -9.40
N PRO A 115 7.80 26.30 -9.50
CA PRO A 115 7.36 27.11 -8.36
C PRO A 115 6.91 26.25 -7.17
N GLU A 116 7.10 26.73 -5.95
CA GLU A 116 6.79 25.99 -4.72
C GLU A 116 5.34 25.50 -4.66
N ALA A 117 4.39 26.27 -5.20
CA ALA A 117 2.98 25.87 -5.30
C ALA A 117 2.80 24.55 -6.06
N ILE A 118 3.51 24.39 -7.19
CA ILE A 118 3.47 23.17 -8.02
C ILE A 118 4.20 22.03 -7.32
N LYS A 119 5.36 22.30 -6.70
CA LYS A 119 6.11 21.29 -5.94
C LYS A 119 5.28 20.70 -4.81
N ASN A 120 4.62 21.55 -4.02
CA ASN A 120 3.75 21.14 -2.92
C ASN A 120 2.56 20.31 -3.40
N GLU A 121 2.01 20.63 -4.57
CA GLU A 121 0.94 19.84 -5.16
C GLU A 121 1.43 18.45 -5.59
N VAL A 122 2.58 18.36 -6.26
CA VAL A 122 3.19 17.08 -6.64
C VAL A 122 3.54 16.22 -5.42
N LEU A 123 4.00 16.83 -4.32
CA LEU A 123 4.25 16.14 -3.06
C LEU A 123 2.95 15.57 -2.46
N LYS A 124 1.88 16.37 -2.39
CA LYS A 124 0.55 15.90 -1.96
C LYS A 124 0.04 14.73 -2.82
N ARG A 125 0.27 14.78 -4.14
CA ARG A 125 -0.07 13.66 -5.05
C ARG A 125 0.70 12.39 -4.67
N ARG A 126 2.02 12.49 -4.49
CA ARG A 126 2.87 11.35 -4.10
C ARG A 126 2.51 10.75 -2.75
N GLU A 127 2.13 11.57 -1.77
CA GLU A 127 1.66 11.11 -0.45
C GLU A 127 0.36 10.30 -0.58
N ARG A 128 -0.64 10.84 -1.29
CA ARG A 128 -1.91 10.12 -1.55
C ARG A 128 -1.68 8.79 -2.26
N SER A 129 -0.86 8.78 -3.31
CA SER A 129 -0.52 7.55 -4.04
C SER A 129 0.27 6.56 -3.17
N ARG A 130 1.08 7.04 -2.21
CA ARG A 130 1.75 6.17 -1.23
C ARG A 130 0.75 5.50 -0.29
N LEU A 131 -0.19 6.25 0.26
CA LEU A 131 -1.25 5.71 1.13
C LEU A 131 -2.09 4.65 0.42
N LEU A 132 -2.49 4.89 -0.83
CA LEU A 132 -3.25 3.89 -1.59
C LEU A 132 -2.48 2.58 -1.78
N ARG A 133 -1.15 2.66 -1.97
CA ARG A 133 -0.30 1.48 -2.08
C ARG A 133 -0.20 0.75 -0.75
N THR A 134 -0.04 1.45 0.37
CA THR A 134 0.10 0.78 1.68
C THR A 134 -1.20 0.10 2.15
N CYS A 135 -2.37 0.54 1.66
CA CYS A 135 -3.65 -0.10 1.94
C CYS A 135 -3.89 -1.40 1.18
N PHE A 136 -3.11 -1.72 0.14
CA PHE A 136 -3.39 -2.85 -0.76
C PHE A 136 -3.40 -4.20 -0.06
N VAL A 137 -2.29 -4.58 0.59
CA VAL A 137 -2.19 -5.86 1.29
C VAL A 137 -3.26 -6.00 2.40
N PRO A 138 -3.48 -5.01 3.29
CA PRO A 138 -4.58 -5.07 4.25
C PRO A 138 -5.95 -5.32 3.61
N VAL A 139 -6.27 -4.63 2.51
CA VAL A 139 -7.57 -4.80 1.82
C VAL A 139 -7.70 -6.19 1.23
N VAL A 140 -6.66 -6.72 0.57
CA VAL A 140 -6.67 -8.06 0.00
C VAL A 140 -6.90 -9.11 1.09
N LEU A 141 -6.18 -9.01 2.22
CA LEU A 141 -6.36 -9.93 3.34
C LEU A 141 -7.75 -9.80 3.98
N ALA A 142 -8.27 -8.59 4.11
CA ALA A 142 -9.62 -8.36 4.65
C ALA A 142 -10.69 -8.97 3.74
N VAL A 143 -10.61 -8.79 2.43
CA VAL A 143 -11.52 -9.41 1.45
C VAL A 143 -11.44 -10.93 1.52
N TRP A 144 -10.24 -11.49 1.64
CA TRP A 144 -10.05 -12.94 1.80
C TRP A 144 -10.78 -13.46 3.04
N ILE A 145 -10.58 -12.82 4.20
CA ILE A 145 -11.21 -13.22 5.47
C ILE A 145 -12.74 -13.10 5.38
N LEU A 146 -13.26 -12.00 4.85
CA LEU A 146 -14.70 -11.76 4.73
C LEU A 146 -15.40 -12.74 3.78
N THR A 147 -14.66 -13.43 2.92
CA THR A 147 -15.19 -14.37 1.93
C THR A 147 -14.82 -15.82 2.24
N GLU A 148 -14.36 -16.13 3.45
CA GLU A 148 -13.87 -17.46 3.86
C GLU A 148 -14.91 -18.58 3.67
N GLY A 149 -16.22 -18.27 3.75
CA GLY A 149 -17.33 -19.21 3.52
C GLY A 149 -18.02 -19.13 2.16
N GLN A 150 -17.55 -18.30 1.24
CA GLN A 150 -18.15 -18.13 -0.10
C GLN A 150 -17.57 -19.11 -1.13
N GLU A 151 -18.27 -19.29 -2.25
CA GLU A 151 -17.74 -20.04 -3.38
C GLU A 151 -16.43 -19.43 -3.88
N LYS A 152 -15.50 -20.29 -4.31
CA LYS A 152 -14.14 -19.89 -4.74
C LYS A 152 -14.15 -18.81 -5.82
N TRP A 153 -15.11 -18.88 -6.76
CA TRP A 153 -15.25 -17.90 -7.84
C TRP A 153 -15.68 -16.53 -7.33
N VAL A 154 -16.61 -16.47 -6.37
CA VAL A 154 -17.07 -15.21 -5.76
C VAL A 154 -15.92 -14.54 -5.02
N ARG A 155 -15.15 -15.32 -4.26
CA ARG A 155 -13.93 -14.82 -3.59
C ARG A 155 -12.95 -14.21 -4.58
N LEU A 156 -12.60 -14.97 -5.63
CA LEU A 156 -11.64 -14.52 -6.65
C LEU A 156 -12.15 -13.27 -7.39
N ALA A 157 -13.45 -13.19 -7.67
CA ALA A 157 -14.05 -12.02 -8.29
C ALA A 157 -13.97 -10.77 -7.39
N LEU A 158 -14.22 -10.92 -6.08
CA LEU A 158 -14.12 -9.81 -5.11
C LEU A 158 -12.68 -9.36 -4.89
N GLU A 159 -11.73 -10.29 -4.81
CA GLU A 159 -10.30 -9.97 -4.73
C GLU A 159 -9.84 -9.22 -5.98
N PHE A 160 -10.19 -9.73 -7.17
CA PHE A 160 -9.87 -9.05 -8.43
C PHE A 160 -10.53 -7.67 -8.52
N ALA A 161 -11.80 -7.54 -8.12
CA ALA A 161 -12.49 -6.25 -8.07
C ALA A 161 -11.78 -5.26 -7.14
N SER A 162 -11.39 -5.69 -5.94
CA SER A 162 -10.66 -4.84 -4.98
C SER A 162 -9.31 -4.38 -5.55
N PHE A 163 -8.58 -5.27 -6.23
CA PHE A 163 -7.34 -4.94 -6.92
C PHE A 163 -7.55 -3.90 -8.02
N VAL A 164 -8.54 -4.12 -8.90
CA VAL A 164 -8.87 -3.18 -9.99
C VAL A 164 -9.23 -1.81 -9.43
N ILE A 165 -10.07 -1.75 -8.38
CA ILE A 165 -10.46 -0.50 -7.73
C ILE A 165 -9.23 0.25 -7.21
N ILE A 166 -8.35 -0.41 -6.47
CA ILE A 166 -7.14 0.21 -5.91
C ILE A 166 -6.22 0.73 -7.02
N VAL A 167 -6.01 -0.07 -8.06
CA VAL A 167 -5.16 0.28 -9.21
C VAL A 167 -5.74 1.48 -9.98
N VAL A 168 -7.06 1.52 -10.19
CA VAL A 168 -7.74 2.66 -10.84
C VAL A 168 -7.66 3.90 -9.97
N LEU A 169 -7.94 3.81 -8.67
CA LEU A 169 -7.81 4.93 -7.74
C LEU A 169 -6.36 5.44 -7.69
N TYR A 170 -5.38 4.55 -7.68
CA TYR A 170 -3.97 4.90 -7.72
C TYR A 170 -3.64 5.72 -8.97
N ALA A 171 -3.98 5.20 -10.16
CA ALA A 171 -3.73 5.90 -11.41
C ALA A 171 -4.52 7.21 -11.54
N TYR A 172 -5.72 7.27 -10.99
CA TYR A 172 -6.51 8.49 -10.90
C TYR A 172 -5.81 9.52 -10.02
N THR A 173 -5.38 9.17 -8.80
CA THR A 173 -4.68 10.12 -7.91
C THR A 173 -3.34 10.61 -8.45
N GLU A 174 -2.65 9.80 -9.25
CA GLU A 174 -1.40 10.23 -9.89
C GLU A 174 -1.64 11.24 -11.02
N VAL A 175 -2.73 11.09 -11.79
CA VAL A 175 -2.94 11.83 -13.04
C VAL A 175 -3.95 12.97 -12.94
N MET A 176 -5.02 12.80 -12.16
CA MET A 176 -6.07 13.79 -11.99
C MET A 176 -5.76 14.74 -10.84
N ILE A 177 -5.08 15.85 -11.18
CA ILE A 177 -5.30 17.23 -10.68
C ILE A 177 -4.88 18.21 -11.79
#